data_AF-G8QVF5-F1
#
_entry.id   AF-G8QVF5-F1
#
_cell.length_a   1.000
_cell.length_b   1.000
_cell.length_c   1.000
_cell.angle_alpha   90.00
_cell.angle_beta   90.00
_cell.angle_gamma   90.00
#
_symmetry.space_group_name_H-M   'P 1'
#
loop_
_entity.id
_entity.type
_entity.pdbx_description
1 polymer ?
#
loop_
_entity_poly.entity_id
_entity_poly.type
_entity_poly.pdbx_seq_one_letter_code
_entity_poly.pdbx_strand_id
1 'polypeptide(L)'
;MKKAFALFFLVIFLASSMPAFSEALPTYVPYEKNEFPLWTYKVRRAESLFFGSMALTLPVAILAYNVAVNYLSVPAASSQINTFLIQLGVASTLSAGISLADYIIGETRGL
;
A
#
# COMPACT_ATOMS: atom_id res chain seq x y z
N MET A 1 -5.48 -12.89 34.44
CA MET A 1 -6.77 -12.22 34.18
C MET A 1 -6.71 -11.26 32.98
N LYS A 2 -5.82 -10.26 32.94
CA LYS A 2 -5.71 -9.31 31.80
C LYS A 2 -5.48 -9.97 30.43
N LYS A 3 -4.65 -11.02 30.37
CA LYS A 3 -4.37 -11.78 29.13
C LYS A 3 -5.60 -12.55 28.60
N ALA A 4 -6.43 -13.08 29.49
CA ALA A 4 -7.67 -13.77 29.12
C ALA A 4 -8.70 -12.78 28.58
N PHE A 5 -8.78 -11.58 29.17
CA PHE A 5 -9.64 -10.50 28.70
C PHE A 5 -9.21 -9.96 27.33
N ALA A 6 -7.91 -9.80 27.09
CA ALA A 6 -7.37 -9.42 25.78
C ALA A 6 -7.67 -10.48 24.71
N LEU A 7 -7.53 -11.77 25.06
CA LEU A 7 -7.80 -12.87 24.15
C LEU A 7 -9.30 -12.98 23.83
N PHE A 8 -10.17 -12.73 24.81
CA PHE A 8 -11.62 -12.64 24.62
C PHE A 8 -12.00 -11.50 23.66
N PHE A 9 -11.44 -10.30 23.84
CA PHE A 9 -11.68 -9.17 22.93
C PHE A 9 -11.14 -9.43 21.52
N LEU A 10 -9.97 -10.07 21.39
CA LEU A 10 -9.42 -10.47 20.10
C LEU A 10 -10.36 -11.43 19.36
N VAL A 11 -10.91 -12.43 20.07
CA VAL A 11 -11.83 -13.40 19.49
C VAL A 11 -13.15 -12.73 19.06
N ILE A 12 -13.68 -11.79 19.85
CA ILE A 12 -14.87 -11.02 19.46
C ILE A 12 -14.60 -10.16 18.23
N PHE A 13 -13.46 -9.49 18.17
CA PHE A 13 -13.08 -8.66 17.02
C PHE A 13 -12.96 -9.50 15.74
N LEU A 14 -12.28 -10.64 15.82
CA LEU A 14 -12.16 -11.57 14.69
C LEU A 14 -13.52 -12.16 14.27
N ALA A 15 -14.37 -12.53 15.24
CA ALA A 15 -15.71 -13.02 14.95
C ALA A 15 -16.61 -11.96 14.29
N SER A 16 -16.47 -10.68 14.66
CA SER A 16 -17.21 -9.58 14.04
C SER A 16 -16.81 -9.31 12.59
N SER A 17 -15.59 -9.70 12.20
CA SER A 17 -15.10 -9.56 10.82
C SER A 17 -15.48 -10.72 9.91
N MET A 18 -16.02 -11.82 10.45
CA MET A 18 -16.53 -12.93 9.64
C MET A 18 -17.98 -12.64 9.24
N PRO A 19 -18.29 -12.48 7.96
CA PRO A 19 -19.67 -12.32 7.50
C PRO A 19 -20.40 -13.66 7.61
N ALA A 20 -20.86 -14.02 8.81
CA ALA A 20 -21.63 -15.24 9.07
C ALA A 20 -22.99 -15.27 8.33
N PHE A 21 -23.43 -14.09 7.87
CA PHE A 21 -24.64 -13.88 7.07
C PHE A 21 -24.32 -12.98 5.86
N SER A 22 -23.37 -13.42 5.02
CA SER A 22 -23.27 -12.83 3.67
C SER A 22 -24.41 -13.42 2.84
N GLU A 23 -25.20 -12.57 2.18
CA GLU A 23 -26.01 -13.02 1.05
C GLU A 23 -25.08 -13.74 0.05
N ALA A 24 -25.59 -14.81 -0.56
CA ALA A 24 -24.85 -15.51 -1.60
C ALA A 24 -24.43 -14.48 -2.65
N LEU A 25 -23.13 -14.40 -2.95
CA LEU A 25 -22.65 -13.40 -3.90
C LEU A 25 -23.47 -13.50 -5.18
N PRO A 26 -24.08 -12.40 -5.66
CA PRO A 26 -24.81 -12.42 -6.92
C PRO A 26 -23.87 -12.95 -8.00
N THR A 27 -24.41 -13.77 -8.91
CA THR A 27 -23.66 -14.34 -10.02
C THR A 27 -22.95 -13.21 -10.77
N TYR A 28 -21.65 -13.37 -11.05
CA TYR A 28 -20.86 -12.32 -11.70
C TYR A 28 -21.56 -11.79 -12.96
N VAL A 29 -21.87 -10.49 -12.98
CA VAL A 29 -22.36 -9.78 -14.15
C VAL A 29 -21.24 -8.86 -14.63
N PRO A 30 -20.90 -8.84 -15.93
CA PRO A 30 -19.95 -7.87 -16.47
C PRO A 30 -20.42 -6.44 -16.20
N TYR A 31 -19.49 -5.57 -15.79
CA TYR A 31 -19.80 -4.17 -15.51
C TYR A 31 -20.39 -3.45 -16.72
N GLU A 32 -21.38 -2.61 -16.48
CA GLU A 32 -21.92 -1.74 -17.52
C GLU A 32 -20.91 -0.64 -17.89
N LYS A 33 -20.93 -0.17 -19.15
CA LYS A 33 -19.96 0.81 -19.65
C LYS A 33 -19.91 2.12 -18.84
N ASN A 34 -21.00 2.46 -18.15
CA ASN A 34 -21.15 3.71 -17.39
C ASN A 34 -21.38 3.47 -15.89
N GLU A 35 -21.10 2.27 -15.38
CA GLU A 35 -21.35 1.91 -13.98
C GLU A 35 -20.43 2.69 -13.03
N PHE A 36 -19.22 3.02 -13.47
CA PHE A 36 -18.25 3.77 -12.68
C PHE A 36 -17.88 5.11 -13.32
N PRO A 37 -17.75 6.18 -12.51
CA PRO A 37 -17.19 7.44 -12.99
C PRO A 37 -15.78 7.28 -13.55
N LEU A 38 -15.45 7.99 -14.63
CA LEU A 38 -14.15 7.89 -15.32
C LEU A 38 -12.93 8.16 -14.41
N TRP A 39 -13.09 9.00 -13.38
CA TRP A 39 -12.00 9.30 -12.44
C TRP A 39 -11.60 8.08 -11.58
N THR A 40 -12.53 7.15 -11.34
CA THR A 40 -12.25 5.95 -10.53
C THR A 40 -11.25 5.02 -11.24
N TYR A 41 -11.27 4.98 -12.58
CA TYR A 41 -10.28 4.26 -13.37
C TYR A 41 -8.87 4.86 -13.21
N LYS A 42 -8.76 6.20 -13.13
CA LYS A 42 -7.49 6.88 -12.89
C LYS A 42 -6.95 6.54 -11.48
N VAL A 43 -7.81 6.56 -10.46
CA VAL A 43 -7.44 6.17 -9.09
C VAL A 43 -7.00 4.71 -9.01
N ARG A 44 -7.77 3.80 -9.61
CA ARG A 44 -7.43 2.36 -9.65
C ARG A 44 -6.06 2.11 -10.30
N ARG A 45 -5.78 2.79 -11.40
CA ARG A 45 -4.48 2.72 -12.08
C ARG A 45 -3.37 3.25 -11.17
N ALA A 46 -3.60 4.38 -10.50
CA ALA A 46 -2.64 4.98 -9.59
C ALA A 46 -2.31 4.05 -8.41
N GLU A 47 -3.31 3.42 -7.80
CA GLU A 47 -3.13 2.43 -6.71
C GLU A 47 -2.39 1.19 -7.19
N SER A 48 -2.78 0.65 -8.35
CA SER A 48 -2.14 -0.54 -8.92
C SER A 48 -0.66 -0.31 -9.21
N LEU A 49 -0.31 0.87 -9.73
CA LEU A 49 1.08 1.26 -9.97
C LEU A 49 1.83 1.58 -8.68
N PHE A 50 1.18 2.21 -7.71
CA PHE A 50 1.78 2.47 -6.40
C PHE A 50 2.15 1.15 -5.71
N PHE A 51 1.17 0.30 -5.40
CA PHE A 51 1.43 -0.96 -4.71
C PHE A 51 2.24 -1.93 -5.56
N GLY A 52 2.05 -1.94 -6.89
CA GLY A 52 2.83 -2.77 -7.80
C GLY A 52 4.32 -2.38 -7.84
N SER A 53 4.63 -1.09 -7.89
CA SER A 53 6.02 -0.61 -7.87
C SER A 53 6.69 -0.78 -6.50
N MET A 54 5.91 -0.84 -5.41
CA MET A 54 6.44 -1.03 -4.05
C MET A 54 7.24 -2.34 -3.90
N ALA A 55 6.92 -3.36 -4.69
CA ALA A 55 7.68 -4.61 -4.73
C ALA A 55 9.15 -4.41 -5.13
N LEU A 56 9.45 -3.34 -5.89
CA LEU A 56 10.80 -2.96 -6.29
C LEU A 56 11.34 -1.80 -5.46
N THR A 57 10.54 -0.77 -5.19
CA THR A 57 11.04 0.43 -4.47
C THR A 57 11.41 0.12 -3.02
N LEU A 58 10.78 -0.88 -2.38
CA LEU A 58 11.11 -1.24 -1.00
C LEU A 58 12.50 -1.89 -0.87
N PRO A 59 12.88 -2.94 -1.63
CA PRO A 59 14.26 -3.44 -1.66
C PRO A 59 15.29 -2.36 -2.01
N VAL A 60 14.97 -1.51 -2.99
CA VAL A 60 15.85 -0.41 -3.40
C VAL A 60 16.05 0.58 -2.25
N ALA A 61 14.99 0.96 -1.54
CA ALA A 61 15.07 1.84 -0.38
C ALA A 61 15.89 1.23 0.77
N ILE A 62 15.74 -0.09 1.01
CA ILE A 62 16.55 -0.81 2.00
C ILE A 62 18.04 -0.76 1.62
N LEU A 63 18.39 -1.06 0.37
CA LEU A 63 19.77 -1.01 -0.10
C LEU A 63 20.33 0.42 -0.03
N ALA A 64 19.59 1.41 -0.52
CA ALA A 64 19.99 2.81 -0.50
C ALA A 64 20.21 3.32 0.94
N TYR A 65 19.32 2.97 1.87
CA TYR A 65 19.47 3.32 3.28
C TYR A 65 20.73 2.68 3.89
N ASN A 66 20.99 1.40 3.62
CA ASN A 66 22.21 0.73 4.08
C ASN A 66 23.47 1.39 3.51
N VAL A 67 23.47 1.76 2.23
CA VAL A 67 24.59 2.49 1.62
C VAL A 67 24.78 3.84 2.31
N ALA A 68 23.69 4.58 2.53
CA ALA A 68 23.72 5.90 3.15
C ALA A 68 24.31 5.88 4.57
N VAL A 69 23.89 4.91 5.40
CA VAL A 69 24.37 4.80 6.78
C VAL A 69 25.83 4.32 6.84
N ASN A 70 26.21 3.32 6.02
CA ASN A 70 27.53 2.71 6.13
C ASN A 70 28.63 3.47 5.36
N TYR A 71 28.29 4.16 4.28
CA TYR A 71 29.28 4.78 3.37
C TYR A 71 29.13 6.29 3.21
N LEU A 72 27.96 6.88 3.50
CA LEU A 72 27.71 8.32 3.34
C LEU A 72 27.57 9.06 4.67
N SER A 73 27.96 8.44 5.78
CA SER A 73 27.94 9.02 7.13
C SER A 73 26.56 9.52 7.58
N VAL A 74 25.47 8.94 7.07
CA VAL A 74 24.12 9.26 7.54
C VAL A 74 23.89 8.62 8.92
N PRO A 75 23.35 9.37 9.91
CA PRO A 75 23.06 8.81 11.23
C PRO A 75 22.13 7.60 11.15
N ALA A 76 22.52 6.50 11.80
CA ALA A 76 21.64 5.35 11.94
C ALA A 76 20.47 5.70 12.86
N ALA A 77 19.26 5.23 12.52
CA ALA A 77 18.10 5.39 13.38
C ALA A 77 18.26 4.63 14.71
N SER A 78 17.68 5.18 15.77
CA SER A 78 17.81 4.68 17.15
C SER A 78 17.12 3.34 17.43
N SER A 79 16.20 2.91 16.56
CA SER A 79 15.42 1.69 16.74
C SER A 79 15.12 1.01 15.41
N GLN A 80 14.91 -0.31 15.44
CA GLN A 80 14.58 -1.08 14.25
C GLN A 80 13.26 -0.62 13.60
N ILE A 81 12.27 -0.23 14.41
CA ILE A 81 11.00 0.30 13.89
C ILE A 81 11.22 1.63 13.14
N ASN A 82 12.08 2.52 13.67
CA ASN A 82 12.39 3.78 12.99
C ASN A 82 13.14 3.53 11.67
N THR A 83 14.08 2.59 11.63
CA THR A 83 14.75 2.19 10.39
C THR A 83 13.74 1.69 9.35
N PHE A 84 12.81 0.82 9.76
CA PHE A 84 11.78 0.32 8.86
C PHE A 84 10.85 1.44 8.37
N LEU A 85 10.43 2.37 9.23
CA LEU A 85 9.59 3.50 8.86
C LEU A 85 10.28 4.45 7.88
N ILE A 86 11.58 4.69 8.05
CA ILE A 86 12.37 5.50 7.11
C ILE A 86 12.43 4.78 5.74
N GLN A 87 12.77 3.50 5.73
CA GLN A 87 12.84 2.71 4.49
C GLN A 87 11.49 2.66 3.77
N LEU A 88 10.40 2.43 4.52
CA LEU A 88 9.04 2.42 4.00
C LEU A 88 8.64 3.80 3.46
N GLY A 89 9.00 4.88 4.15
CA GLY A 89 8.74 6.26 3.73
C GLY A 89 9.47 6.62 2.44
N VAL A 90 10.73 6.21 2.29
CA VAL A 90 11.49 6.38 1.03
C VAL A 90 10.85 5.57 -0.09
N ALA A 91 10.52 4.30 0.17
CA ALA A 91 9.90 3.41 -0.81
C ALA A 91 8.53 3.92 -1.28
N SER A 92 7.70 4.41 -0.36
CA SER A 92 6.38 4.97 -0.65
C SER A 92 6.49 6.28 -1.43
N THR A 93 7.46 7.13 -1.12
CA THR A 93 7.70 8.37 -1.87
C THR A 93 8.14 8.07 -3.32
N LEU A 94 9.06 7.13 -3.51
CA LEU A 94 9.47 6.69 -4.85
C LEU A 94 8.31 6.10 -5.65
N SER A 95 7.53 5.23 -5.00
CA SER A 95 6.36 4.59 -5.59
C SER A 95 5.26 5.60 -5.96
N ALA A 96 4.99 6.59 -5.10
CA ALA A 96 4.11 7.71 -5.40
C ALA A 96 4.63 8.53 -6.58
N GLY A 97 5.95 8.77 -6.66
CA GLY A 97 6.58 9.44 -7.78
C GLY A 97 6.37 8.71 -9.12
N ILE A 98 6.46 7.37 -9.13
CA ILE A 98 6.19 6.55 -10.32
C ILE A 98 4.71 6.67 -10.74
N SER A 99 3.79 6.56 -9.78
CA SER A 99 2.35 6.68 -10.02
C SER A 99 1.98 8.06 -10.56
N LEU A 100 2.55 9.13 -9.99
CA LEU A 100 2.37 10.50 -10.46
C LEU A 100 2.97 10.73 -11.85
N ALA A 101 4.15 10.19 -12.12
CA ALA A 101 4.77 10.29 -13.44
C ALA A 101 3.91 9.63 -14.52
N ASP A 102 3.36 8.43 -14.26
CA ASP A 102 2.43 7.77 -15.17
C ASP A 102 1.15 8.59 -15.41
N TYR A 103 0.58 9.18 -14.34
CA TYR A 103 -0.58 10.05 -14.45
C TYR A 103 -0.32 11.25 -15.35
N ILE A 104 0.80 11.96 -15.15
CA ILE A 104 1.19 13.13 -15.96
C ILE A 104 1.43 12.73 -17.42
N ILE A 105 2.09 11.59 -17.66
CA ILE A 105 2.34 11.10 -19.02
C ILE A 105 1.01 10.73 -19.72
N GLY A 106 0.08 10.11 -19.00
CA GLY A 106 -1.26 9.79 -19.53
C GLY A 106 -2.02 11.06 -19.94
N GLU A 107 -2.03 12.07 -19.07
CA GLU A 107 -2.76 13.32 -19.34
C GLU A 107 -2.12 14.14 -20.47
N THR A 108 -0.78 14.15 -20.56
CA THR A 108 -0.06 14.91 -21.61
C THR A 108 -0.11 14.26 -22.98
N ARG A 109 -0.21 12.93 -23.07
CA ARG A 109 -0.27 12.20 -24.35
C ARG A 109 -1.70 11.98 -24.86
N GLY A 110 -2.72 12.40 -24.13
CA GLY A 110 -4.12 12.28 -24.55
C GLY A 110 -4.58 10.83 -24.73
N LEU A 111 -4.02 9.90 -23.93
CA LEU A 111 -4.40 8.49 -23.89
C LEU A 111 -5.40 8.20 -22.78
#